data_AF-A0A135LVA1-F1
#
_entry.id   AF-A0A135LVA1-F1
#
_cell.length_a   1.000
_cell.length_b   1.000
_cell.length_c   1.000
_cell.angle_alpha   90.00
_cell.angle_beta   90.00
_cell.angle_gamma   90.00
#
_symmetry.space_group_name_H-M   'P 1'
#
loop_
_entity.id
_entity.type
_entity.pdbx_description
1 polymer ?
#
loop_
_entity_poly.entity_id
_entity_poly.type
_entity_poly.pdbx_seq_one_letter_code
_entity_poly.pdbx_strand_id
1 'polypeptide(L)'
;MEFARTILKIPVSRVFGWSATSRNPVGSEYIIIEEATGSQLGMVWDEMTPDLKLKIMREIVSIETKMLSMSFSQDFWSKERSNMDISRGPWSSPVDYALSIGLREMTWIKQHATPKSPDDPLLASLAQNDPRAHLDLLERYIRVVPSLMGFDETLTRSTLWHTDLHTSNLFVDNGYITAVIDCTLLKRPGNFDELCPKEQAQIKQKIFKSTLLQLYLMETEERNPTLAKTYNLDHGKTRRLPIELAGNTWDDDIVSFREALINVERHWKELGIQGDCPIHFTEDDLQSHLVDAEGWNEVQDFFDSIEGLVKRDGWTHHDTFDAAFALFSDLRETGLRQLGGKEKESFEKETHWVEDKKLTRSSQ
;
A
#
# COMPACT_ATOMS: atom_id res chain seq x y z
N MET A 1 -6.72 -12.22 12.38
CA MET A 1 -6.28 -13.63 12.55
C MET A 1 -7.43 -14.59 12.89
N GLU A 2 -8.10 -14.47 14.05
CA GLU A 2 -9.12 -15.46 14.45
C GLU A 2 -10.30 -15.58 13.46
N PHE A 3 -10.75 -14.46 12.88
CA PHE A 3 -11.77 -14.45 11.82
C PHE A 3 -11.36 -15.28 10.60
N ALA A 4 -10.13 -15.11 10.10
CA ALA A 4 -9.62 -15.87 8.96
C ALA A 4 -9.56 -17.38 9.26
N ARG A 5 -9.15 -17.76 10.49
CA ARG A 5 -9.10 -19.16 10.93
C ARG A 5 -10.48 -19.81 11.05
N THR A 6 -11.40 -19.12 11.73
CA THR A 6 -12.68 -19.71 12.14
C THR A 6 -13.77 -19.58 11.10
N ILE A 7 -13.85 -18.43 10.41
CA ILE A 7 -14.89 -18.12 9.43
C ILE A 7 -14.45 -18.50 8.03
N LEU A 8 -13.29 -17.99 7.59
CA LEU A 8 -12.79 -18.24 6.23
C LEU A 8 -12.13 -19.61 6.06
N LYS A 9 -11.87 -20.34 7.17
CA LYS A 9 -11.14 -21.62 7.17
C LYS A 9 -9.81 -21.51 6.41
N ILE A 10 -9.11 -20.38 6.63
CA ILE A 10 -7.75 -20.15 6.14
C ILE A 10 -6.79 -20.61 7.24
N PRO A 11 -5.77 -21.42 6.93
CA PRO A 11 -4.79 -21.85 7.91
C PRO A 11 -3.93 -20.66 8.34
N VAL A 12 -4.24 -20.05 9.48
CA VAL A 12 -3.44 -18.98 10.11
C VAL A 12 -3.09 -19.37 11.53
N SER A 13 -1.92 -18.93 12.01
CA SER A 13 -1.46 -19.15 13.39
C SER A 13 -2.47 -18.62 14.40
N ARG A 14 -2.72 -19.41 15.45
CA ARG A 14 -3.59 -18.99 16.56
C ARG A 14 -2.95 -17.82 17.32
N VAL A 15 -3.75 -16.83 17.69
CA VAL A 15 -3.29 -15.79 18.61
C VAL A 15 -3.57 -16.26 20.05
N PHE A 16 -2.54 -16.33 20.89
CA PHE A 16 -2.65 -16.68 22.30
C PHE A 16 -2.91 -15.46 23.19
N GLY A 17 -2.41 -14.29 22.81
CA GLY A 17 -2.66 -13.03 23.51
C GLY A 17 -2.05 -11.85 22.77
N TRP A 18 -2.59 -10.66 22.98
CA TRP A 18 -2.04 -9.43 22.38
C TRP A 18 -2.39 -8.21 23.24
N SER A 19 -1.60 -7.16 23.10
CA SER A 19 -1.89 -5.82 23.61
C SER A 19 -1.46 -4.81 22.56
N ALA A 20 -2.38 -3.95 22.10
CA ALA A 20 -2.05 -2.84 21.21
C ALA A 20 -1.69 -1.55 21.96
N THR A 21 -1.43 -1.65 23.27
CA THR A 21 -0.93 -0.50 24.04
C THR A 21 0.23 -0.92 24.92
N SER A 22 1.17 -0.02 25.13
CA SER A 22 2.27 -0.15 26.10
C SER A 22 1.83 -0.16 27.58
N ARG A 23 0.53 0.08 27.86
CA ARG A 23 -0.05 0.03 29.21
C ARG A 23 -0.32 -1.41 29.68
N ASN A 24 0.71 -2.23 29.68
CA ASN A 24 0.66 -3.62 30.12
C ASN A 24 1.98 -3.97 30.84
N PRO A 25 2.07 -5.11 31.54
CA PRO A 25 3.27 -5.49 32.31
C PRO A 25 4.56 -5.61 31.48
N VAL A 26 4.47 -5.82 30.16
CA VAL A 26 5.61 -5.86 29.23
C VAL A 26 6.11 -4.45 28.89
N GLY A 27 5.28 -3.42 29.07
CA GLY A 27 5.63 -2.03 28.78
C GLY A 27 5.65 -1.67 27.30
N SER A 28 5.19 -2.57 26.41
CA SER A 28 5.18 -2.39 24.95
C SER A 28 4.03 -3.18 24.32
N GLU A 29 3.59 -2.77 23.14
CA GLU A 29 2.66 -3.51 22.30
C GLU A 29 3.22 -4.92 22.00
N TYR A 30 2.35 -5.93 22.02
CA TYR A 30 2.78 -7.30 21.72
C TYR A 30 1.67 -8.12 21.08
N ILE A 31 2.07 -9.18 20.39
CA ILE A 31 1.22 -10.29 19.99
C ILE A 31 1.99 -11.59 20.25
N ILE A 32 1.32 -12.56 20.87
CA ILE A 32 1.82 -13.91 21.11
C ILE A 32 1.03 -14.83 20.20
N ILE A 33 1.72 -15.48 19.27
CA ILE A 33 1.12 -16.34 18.25
C ILE A 33 1.66 -17.76 18.32
N GLU A 34 0.86 -18.71 17.87
CA GLU A 34 1.24 -20.09 17.60
C GLU A 34 2.36 -20.14 16.57
N GLU A 35 3.43 -20.85 16.91
CA GLU A 35 4.53 -21.11 15.98
C GLU A 35 4.02 -21.89 14.78
N ALA A 36 4.27 -21.39 13.58
CA ALA A 36 3.86 -22.08 12.38
C ALA A 36 4.73 -23.31 12.11
N THR A 37 4.07 -24.38 11.69
CA THR A 37 4.70 -25.64 11.36
C THR A 37 5.04 -25.71 9.87
N GLY A 38 6.15 -26.34 9.52
CA GLY A 38 6.59 -26.55 8.13
C GLY A 38 7.71 -25.61 7.72
N SER A 39 7.98 -25.55 6.41
CA SER A 39 9.05 -24.72 5.85
C SER A 39 8.45 -23.51 5.13
N GLN A 40 9.15 -22.38 5.20
CA GLN A 40 8.80 -21.19 4.40
C GLN A 40 8.88 -21.53 2.91
N LEU A 41 7.84 -21.22 2.14
CA LEU A 41 7.71 -21.64 0.75
C LEU A 41 8.90 -21.21 -0.11
N GLY A 42 9.41 -19.98 0.05
CA GLY A 42 10.55 -19.53 -0.76
C GLY A 42 11.89 -20.20 -0.43
N MET A 43 12.05 -20.79 0.76
CA MET A 43 13.28 -21.53 1.11
C MET A 43 13.33 -22.90 0.40
N VAL A 44 12.18 -23.46 0.09
CA VAL A 44 12.04 -24.81 -0.48
C VAL A 44 11.55 -24.80 -1.93
N TRP A 45 11.15 -23.63 -2.45
CA TRP A 45 10.52 -23.51 -3.77
C TRP A 45 11.40 -24.08 -4.89
N ASP A 46 12.68 -23.74 -4.94
CA ASP A 46 13.54 -24.15 -6.04
C ASP A 46 13.77 -25.66 -6.08
N GLU A 47 13.73 -26.31 -4.92
CA GLU A 47 13.95 -27.75 -4.74
C GLU A 47 12.68 -28.60 -4.96
N MET A 48 11.51 -27.96 -5.05
CA MET A 48 10.22 -28.65 -5.23
C MET A 48 10.01 -29.19 -6.64
N THR A 49 9.33 -30.34 -6.72
CA THR A 49 8.84 -30.90 -7.98
C THR A 49 7.76 -30.01 -8.59
N PRO A 50 7.60 -30.01 -9.94
CA PRO A 50 6.54 -29.25 -10.60
C PRO A 50 5.12 -29.54 -10.07
N ASP A 51 4.81 -30.79 -9.75
CA ASP A 51 3.50 -31.18 -9.21
C ASP A 51 3.22 -30.55 -7.85
N LEU A 52 4.24 -30.45 -6.98
CA LEU A 52 4.11 -29.79 -5.67
C LEU A 52 3.95 -28.28 -5.83
N LYS A 53 4.71 -27.65 -6.73
CA LYS A 53 4.59 -26.21 -7.05
C LYS A 53 3.17 -25.85 -7.50
N LEU A 54 2.61 -26.66 -8.40
CA LEU A 54 1.26 -26.49 -8.91
C LEU A 54 0.20 -26.72 -7.83
N LYS A 55 0.36 -27.74 -6.98
CA LYS A 55 -0.52 -27.96 -5.83
C LYS A 55 -0.54 -26.78 -4.85
N ILE A 56 0.62 -26.18 -4.58
CA ILE A 56 0.73 -25.00 -3.71
C ILE A 56 0.07 -23.78 -4.36
N MET A 57 0.25 -23.56 -5.66
CA MET A 57 -0.44 -22.47 -6.37
C MET A 57 -1.96 -22.55 -6.25
N ARG A 58 -2.51 -23.77 -6.33
CA ARG A 58 -3.95 -24.00 -6.15
C ARG A 58 -4.43 -23.63 -4.76
N GLU A 59 -3.62 -23.90 -3.74
CA GLU A 59 -3.92 -23.53 -2.36
C GLU A 59 -3.88 -22.00 -2.18
N ILE A 60 -2.91 -21.30 -2.80
CA ILE A 60 -2.82 -19.83 -2.78
C ILE A 60 -4.10 -19.21 -3.37
N VAL A 61 -4.48 -19.60 -4.58
CA VAL A 61 -5.69 -19.08 -5.25
C VAL A 61 -6.95 -19.40 -4.44
N SER A 62 -6.99 -20.55 -3.77
CA SER A 62 -8.10 -20.92 -2.87
C SER A 62 -8.19 -20.01 -1.64
N ILE A 63 -7.05 -19.66 -1.02
CA ILE A 63 -6.99 -18.72 0.10
C ILE A 63 -7.44 -17.33 -0.33
N GLU A 64 -6.94 -16.82 -1.46
CA GLU A 64 -7.37 -15.53 -2.01
C GLU A 64 -8.87 -15.53 -2.27
N THR A 65 -9.40 -16.57 -2.92
CA THR A 65 -10.84 -16.72 -3.17
C THR A 65 -11.68 -16.68 -1.89
N LYS A 66 -11.21 -17.33 -0.81
CA LYS A 66 -11.87 -17.29 0.51
C LYS A 66 -11.84 -15.90 1.10
N MET A 67 -10.71 -15.21 1.08
CA MET A 67 -10.63 -13.82 1.54
C MET A 67 -11.62 -12.95 0.75
N LEU A 68 -11.62 -13.07 -0.58
CA LEU A 68 -12.48 -12.26 -1.44
C LEU A 68 -13.99 -12.47 -1.24
N SER A 69 -14.38 -13.53 -0.53
CA SER A 69 -15.79 -13.82 -0.24
C SER A 69 -16.42 -12.95 0.87
N MET A 70 -15.63 -12.15 1.61
CA MET A 70 -16.11 -11.35 2.75
C MET A 70 -15.69 -9.87 2.68
N SER A 71 -16.45 -8.94 3.25
CA SER A 71 -16.16 -7.49 3.24
C SER A 71 -15.66 -6.95 4.59
N PHE A 72 -14.64 -6.08 4.58
CA PHE A 72 -14.09 -5.37 5.75
C PHE A 72 -13.52 -3.99 5.34
N SER A 73 -13.59 -2.98 6.20
CA SER A 73 -12.86 -1.70 6.03
C SER A 73 -12.39 -1.16 7.38
N GLN A 74 -11.09 -0.93 7.53
CA GLN A 74 -10.43 -0.49 8.77
C GLN A 74 -10.32 1.04 8.88
N ASP A 75 -10.37 1.76 7.76
CA ASP A 75 -9.99 3.18 7.65
C ASP A 75 -10.95 4.16 8.36
N PHE A 76 -12.09 3.66 8.86
CA PHE A 76 -13.09 4.45 9.57
C PHE A 76 -12.80 4.65 11.06
N TRP A 77 -11.72 4.03 11.59
CA TRP A 77 -11.44 3.99 13.02
C TRP A 77 -10.10 4.65 13.43
N SER A 78 -9.41 5.33 12.51
CA SER A 78 -8.11 5.98 12.79
C SER A 78 -8.25 7.40 13.38
N LYS A 79 -7.37 7.75 14.33
CA LYS A 79 -7.24 9.10 14.94
C LYS A 79 -8.59 9.72 15.39
N GLU A 80 -8.80 11.01 15.13
CA GLU A 80 -10.03 11.77 15.47
C GLU A 80 -11.26 11.23 14.73
N ARG A 81 -11.10 10.52 13.60
CA ARG A 81 -12.20 9.88 12.85
C ARG A 81 -12.96 8.86 13.70
N SER A 82 -12.30 8.27 14.69
CA SER A 82 -12.93 7.36 15.66
C SER A 82 -14.07 8.03 16.46
N ASN A 83 -13.97 9.34 16.74
CA ASN A 83 -14.90 10.09 17.58
C ASN A 83 -15.94 10.92 16.81
N MET A 84 -15.85 10.98 15.48
CA MET A 84 -16.77 11.76 14.65
C MET A 84 -18.15 11.08 14.50
N ASP A 85 -19.21 11.86 14.29
CA ASP A 85 -20.51 11.31 13.90
C ASP A 85 -20.56 11.10 12.37
N ILE A 86 -20.03 9.96 11.92
CA ILE A 86 -19.90 9.57 10.52
C ILE A 86 -20.55 8.21 10.27
N SER A 87 -21.01 7.98 9.03
CA SER A 87 -21.45 6.66 8.59
C SER A 87 -20.27 5.69 8.57
N ARG A 88 -20.38 4.61 9.35
CA ARG A 88 -19.39 3.53 9.46
C ARG A 88 -19.89 2.22 8.84
N GLY A 89 -20.91 2.34 7.98
CA GLY A 89 -21.64 1.21 7.45
C GLY A 89 -22.55 0.52 8.47
N PRO A 90 -23.04 -0.71 8.17
CA PRO A 90 -22.78 -1.43 6.92
C PRO A 90 -23.34 -0.68 5.70
N TRP A 91 -22.59 -0.65 4.60
CA TRP A 91 -23.03 -0.03 3.35
C TRP A 91 -23.80 -1.03 2.49
N SER A 92 -24.87 -0.56 1.86
CA SER A 92 -25.71 -1.36 0.97
C SER A 92 -25.07 -1.62 -0.40
N SER A 93 -24.10 -0.81 -0.81
CA SER A 93 -23.42 -0.94 -2.09
C SER A 93 -21.95 -0.47 -2.04
N PRO A 94 -21.09 -0.93 -2.97
CA PRO A 94 -19.74 -0.40 -3.12
C PRO A 94 -19.70 1.10 -3.45
N VAL A 95 -20.73 1.62 -4.11
CA VAL A 95 -20.90 3.05 -4.38
C VAL A 95 -21.05 3.82 -3.07
N ASP A 96 -21.95 3.35 -2.18
CA ASP A 96 -22.17 3.98 -0.87
C ASP A 96 -20.89 3.96 -0.01
N TYR A 97 -20.12 2.88 -0.09
CA TYR A 97 -18.82 2.78 0.56
C TYR A 97 -17.85 3.85 0.04
N ALA A 98 -17.61 3.91 -1.27
CA ALA A 98 -16.69 4.88 -1.87
C ALA A 98 -17.14 6.33 -1.58
N LEU A 99 -18.43 6.63 -1.69
CA LEU A 99 -18.99 7.94 -1.31
C LEU A 99 -18.71 8.28 0.15
N SER A 100 -18.87 7.31 1.05
CA SER A 100 -18.64 7.54 2.49
C SER A 100 -17.18 7.86 2.82
N ILE A 101 -16.20 7.37 2.05
CA ILE A 101 -14.78 7.73 2.20
C ILE A 101 -14.61 9.24 1.99
N GLY A 102 -15.10 9.75 0.86
CA GLY A 102 -15.00 11.17 0.53
C GLY A 102 -15.78 12.06 1.49
N LEU A 103 -17.02 11.70 1.82
CA LEU A 103 -17.87 12.46 2.75
C LEU A 103 -17.28 12.52 4.16
N ARG A 104 -16.71 11.40 4.64
CA ARG A 104 -15.98 11.36 5.91
C ARG A 104 -14.81 12.34 5.88
N GLU A 105 -13.97 12.27 4.85
CA GLU A 105 -12.77 13.11 4.75
C GLU A 105 -13.15 14.59 4.69
N MET A 106 -14.17 14.97 3.92
CA MET A 106 -14.69 16.33 3.91
C MET A 106 -15.14 16.80 5.29
N THR A 107 -15.78 15.93 6.06
CA THR A 107 -16.25 16.25 7.42
C THR A 107 -15.06 16.44 8.36
N TRP A 108 -14.04 15.59 8.24
CA TRP A 108 -12.83 15.67 9.07
C TRP A 108 -12.07 16.97 8.78
N ILE A 109 -11.87 17.30 7.50
CA ILE A 109 -11.18 18.53 7.10
C ILE A 109 -11.90 19.78 7.64
N LYS A 110 -13.24 19.81 7.58
CA LYS A 110 -14.03 20.94 8.10
C LYS A 110 -13.93 21.14 9.61
N GLN A 111 -13.67 20.07 10.37
CA GLN A 111 -13.73 20.10 11.85
C GLN A 111 -12.35 20.06 12.51
N HIS A 112 -11.36 19.44 11.87
CA HIS A 112 -10.12 19.00 12.50
C HIS A 112 -8.85 19.32 11.68
N ALA A 113 -8.96 19.83 10.45
CA ALA A 113 -7.79 20.17 9.65
C ALA A 113 -6.90 21.19 10.36
N THR A 114 -5.66 20.79 10.64
CA THR A 114 -4.61 21.66 11.16
C THR A 114 -3.54 21.85 10.10
N PRO A 115 -3.22 23.09 9.70
CA PRO A 115 -2.16 23.35 8.73
C PRO A 115 -0.82 22.76 9.21
N LYS A 116 -0.14 22.08 8.29
CA LYS A 116 1.25 21.63 8.44
C LYS A 116 2.18 22.84 8.49
N SER A 117 3.30 22.70 9.18
CA SER A 117 4.31 23.76 9.25
C SER A 117 4.86 24.06 7.84
N PRO A 118 5.15 25.33 7.49
CA PRO A 118 5.85 25.64 6.25
C PRO A 118 7.21 24.94 6.10
N ASP A 119 7.81 24.55 7.24
CA ASP A 119 9.09 23.85 7.31
C ASP A 119 8.94 22.31 7.28
N ASP A 120 7.73 21.76 7.13
CA ASP A 120 7.47 20.32 7.09
C ASP A 120 7.92 19.70 5.74
N PRO A 121 8.84 18.72 5.72
CA PRO A 121 9.32 18.08 4.48
C PRO A 121 8.25 17.37 3.67
N LEU A 122 7.12 17.02 4.30
CA LEU A 122 5.99 16.37 3.64
C LEU A 122 5.00 17.39 3.05
N LEU A 123 5.29 18.69 3.17
CA LEU A 123 4.51 19.76 2.53
C LEU A 123 4.95 19.93 1.08
N ALA A 124 4.46 19.05 0.20
CA ALA A 124 4.79 19.08 -1.22
C ALA A 124 4.19 20.28 -1.98
N SER A 125 3.06 20.83 -1.51
CA SER A 125 2.37 21.95 -2.15
C SER A 125 1.73 22.88 -1.12
N LEU A 126 1.66 24.18 -1.43
CA LEU A 126 0.91 25.15 -0.64
C LEU A 126 -0.59 24.81 -0.58
N ALA A 127 -1.12 24.14 -1.60
CA ALA A 127 -2.50 23.67 -1.63
C ALA A 127 -2.80 22.61 -0.55
N GLN A 128 -1.77 21.92 -0.04
CA GLN A 128 -1.90 20.94 1.04
C GLN A 128 -2.40 21.56 2.36
N ASN A 129 -2.17 22.87 2.54
CA ASN A 129 -2.60 23.62 3.71
C ASN A 129 -3.88 24.44 3.47
N ASP A 130 -4.50 24.31 2.29
CA ASP A 130 -5.75 25.00 1.96
C ASP A 130 -6.95 24.03 2.02
N PRO A 131 -7.79 24.08 3.07
CA PRO A 131 -8.97 23.25 3.18
C PRO A 131 -9.89 23.33 1.96
N ARG A 132 -9.97 24.49 1.27
CA ARG A 132 -10.82 24.63 0.09
C ARG A 132 -10.31 23.79 -1.07
N ALA A 133 -9.00 23.75 -1.29
CA ALA A 133 -8.40 22.94 -2.35
C ALA A 133 -8.75 21.45 -2.19
N HIS A 134 -8.69 20.92 -0.96
CA HIS A 134 -9.09 19.54 -0.68
C HIS A 134 -10.59 19.31 -0.87
N LEU A 135 -11.43 20.21 -0.36
CA LEU A 135 -12.88 20.08 -0.45
C LEU A 135 -13.35 20.12 -1.90
N ASP A 136 -12.79 20.99 -2.74
CA ASP A 136 -13.09 21.06 -4.18
C ASP A 136 -12.78 19.73 -4.89
N LEU A 137 -11.63 19.11 -4.60
CA LEU A 137 -11.26 17.81 -5.17
C LEU A 137 -12.17 16.68 -4.66
N LEU A 138 -12.52 16.69 -3.37
CA LEU A 138 -13.43 15.70 -2.80
C LEU A 138 -14.85 15.83 -3.36
N GLU A 139 -15.31 17.05 -3.67
CA GLU A 139 -16.58 17.27 -4.36
C GLU A 139 -16.55 16.72 -5.80
N ARG A 140 -15.44 16.93 -6.52
CA ARG A 140 -15.23 16.30 -7.85
C ARG A 140 -15.23 14.78 -7.74
N TYR A 141 -14.52 14.22 -6.77
CA TYR A 141 -14.51 12.78 -6.48
C TYR A 141 -15.93 12.22 -6.26
N ILE A 142 -16.73 12.85 -5.39
CA ILE A 142 -18.11 12.40 -5.10
C ILE A 142 -18.96 12.33 -6.37
N ARG A 143 -18.79 13.26 -7.32
CA ARG A 143 -19.53 13.26 -8.59
C ARG A 143 -19.13 12.12 -9.52
N VAL A 144 -17.89 11.64 -9.44
CA VAL A 144 -17.35 10.63 -10.36
C VAL A 144 -17.48 9.19 -9.83
N VAL A 145 -17.54 9.02 -8.50
CA VAL A 145 -17.65 7.71 -7.84
C VAL A 145 -18.77 6.82 -8.38
N PRO A 146 -20.02 7.28 -8.59
CA PRO A 146 -21.09 6.43 -9.08
C PRO A 146 -20.74 5.79 -10.43
N SER A 147 -20.07 6.54 -11.30
CA SER A 147 -19.64 6.07 -12.62
C SER A 147 -18.42 5.14 -12.53
N LEU A 148 -17.45 5.45 -11.66
CA LEU A 148 -16.26 4.60 -11.48
C LEU A 148 -16.60 3.24 -10.87
N MET A 149 -17.63 3.18 -10.01
CA MET A 149 -18.07 1.96 -9.32
C MET A 149 -19.22 1.24 -10.03
N GLY A 150 -19.84 1.87 -11.03
CA GLY A 150 -21.06 1.40 -11.71
C GLY A 150 -20.84 0.58 -12.98
N PHE A 151 -19.64 0.04 -13.23
CA PHE A 151 -19.33 -0.67 -14.50
C PHE A 151 -19.55 -2.19 -14.42
N ASP A 152 -19.03 -2.87 -13.40
CA ASP A 152 -19.14 -4.32 -13.22
C ASP A 152 -19.30 -4.65 -11.73
N GLU A 153 -20.51 -5.03 -11.33
CA GLU A 153 -20.85 -5.38 -9.94
C GLU A 153 -20.00 -6.52 -9.38
N THR A 154 -19.48 -7.41 -10.24
CA THR A 154 -18.64 -8.53 -9.82
C THR A 154 -17.23 -8.10 -9.45
N LEU A 155 -16.75 -7.01 -10.04
CA LEU A 155 -15.41 -6.45 -9.82
C LEU A 155 -15.40 -5.35 -8.77
N THR A 156 -16.53 -4.68 -8.53
CA THR A 156 -16.64 -3.59 -7.55
C THR A 156 -17.13 -4.05 -6.19
N ARG A 157 -17.53 -5.31 -6.04
CA ARG A 157 -17.98 -5.85 -4.74
C ARG A 157 -16.91 -5.67 -3.66
N SER A 158 -17.31 -5.41 -2.42
CA SER A 158 -16.38 -5.32 -1.29
C SER A 158 -15.83 -6.70 -0.94
N THR A 159 -14.51 -6.85 -1.00
CA THR A 159 -13.81 -8.12 -0.79
C THR A 159 -12.60 -7.94 0.13
N LEU A 160 -12.34 -8.88 1.04
CA LEU A 160 -11.11 -8.92 1.82
C LEU A 160 -10.00 -9.30 0.86
N TRP A 161 -9.11 -8.36 0.60
CA TRP A 161 -7.94 -8.55 -0.25
C TRP A 161 -6.69 -8.59 0.63
N HIS A 162 -5.82 -9.58 0.44
CA HIS A 162 -4.52 -9.58 1.08
C HIS A 162 -3.52 -8.90 0.16
N THR A 163 -3.06 -7.70 0.52
CA THR A 163 -2.13 -6.91 -0.31
C THR A 163 -0.69 -7.45 -0.29
N ASP A 164 -0.37 -8.38 0.62
CA ASP A 164 1.01 -8.84 0.86
C ASP A 164 1.14 -10.39 0.92
N LEU A 165 0.54 -11.09 -0.05
CA LEU A 165 0.58 -12.56 -0.11
C LEU A 165 1.77 -13.05 -0.95
N HIS A 166 2.99 -13.03 -0.39
CA HIS A 166 4.19 -13.57 -1.04
C HIS A 166 4.71 -14.82 -0.33
N THR A 167 5.67 -15.50 -0.96
CA THR A 167 6.16 -16.85 -0.59
C THR A 167 6.71 -16.98 0.86
N SER A 168 6.92 -15.89 1.58
CA SER A 168 7.49 -15.84 2.95
C SER A 168 6.44 -15.98 4.02
N ASN A 169 5.28 -15.48 3.67
CA ASN A 169 4.12 -15.47 4.53
C ASN A 169 3.37 -16.81 4.39
N LEU A 170 3.89 -17.76 3.58
CA LEU A 170 3.30 -19.06 3.32
C LEU A 170 4.21 -20.18 3.82
N PHE A 171 3.74 -20.94 4.79
CA PHE A 171 4.39 -22.16 5.27
C PHE A 171 3.74 -23.35 4.60
N VAL A 172 4.57 -24.30 4.18
CA VAL A 172 4.11 -25.49 3.49
C VAL A 172 4.69 -26.76 4.10
N ASP A 173 3.87 -27.82 4.04
CA ASP A 173 4.28 -29.19 4.32
C ASP A 173 3.59 -30.12 3.32
N ASN A 174 4.35 -31.02 2.67
CA ASN A 174 3.83 -32.01 1.71
C ASN A 174 2.86 -31.46 0.64
N GLY A 175 3.11 -30.23 0.19
CA GLY A 175 2.32 -29.54 -0.83
C GLY A 175 0.98 -28.98 -0.33
N TYR A 176 0.80 -28.81 0.97
CA TYR A 176 -0.32 -28.10 1.59
C TYR A 176 0.19 -26.84 2.28
N ILE A 177 -0.61 -25.77 2.29
CA ILE A 177 -0.29 -24.56 3.06
C ILE A 177 -0.69 -24.82 4.51
N THR A 178 0.30 -24.89 5.40
CA THR A 178 0.11 -25.19 6.82
C THR A 178 -0.15 -23.95 7.65
N ALA A 179 0.40 -22.80 7.25
CA ALA A 179 0.12 -21.52 7.87
C ALA A 179 0.35 -20.35 6.91
N VAL A 180 -0.49 -19.33 7.03
CA VAL A 180 -0.22 -17.98 6.54
C VAL A 180 0.14 -17.11 7.76
N ILE A 181 1.35 -16.55 7.79
CA ILE A 181 1.84 -15.70 8.89
C ILE A 181 2.02 -14.26 8.38
N ASP A 182 1.92 -13.32 9.33
CA ASP A 182 2.33 -11.90 9.32
C ASP A 182 3.02 -11.38 8.05
N CYS A 183 2.48 -10.28 7.50
CA CYS A 183 2.83 -9.57 6.27
C CYS A 183 4.30 -9.08 6.21
N THR A 184 5.32 -9.95 6.13
CA THR A 184 6.73 -9.54 5.91
C THR A 184 7.67 -10.66 5.39
N LEU A 185 8.60 -10.28 4.49
CA LEU A 185 9.22 -11.04 3.39
C LEU A 185 10.43 -11.99 3.68
N LEU A 186 10.88 -12.72 2.62
CA LEU A 186 11.64 -14.00 2.55
C LEU A 186 13.15 -13.86 2.32
N LYS A 187 13.89 -14.95 2.61
CA LYS A 187 15.34 -15.12 2.40
C LYS A 187 15.77 -15.82 1.09
N ARG A 188 17.07 -15.68 0.81
CA ARG A 188 17.89 -15.92 -0.42
C ARG A 188 18.64 -17.28 -0.44
N PRO A 189 19.04 -17.82 -1.63
CA PRO A 189 19.91 -19.01 -1.74
C PRO A 189 21.38 -18.76 -1.33
N GLY A 190 22.03 -19.76 -0.74
CA GLY A 190 23.33 -19.63 -0.04
C GLY A 190 24.56 -19.24 -0.88
N ASN A 191 24.51 -19.32 -2.22
CA ASN A 191 25.61 -18.90 -3.10
C ASN A 191 25.29 -17.60 -3.87
N PHE A 192 24.15 -16.98 -3.60
CA PHE A 192 23.72 -15.80 -4.36
C PHE A 192 24.73 -14.65 -4.14
N ASP A 193 25.42 -14.56 -2.99
CA ASP A 193 26.41 -13.51 -2.67
C ASP A 193 27.72 -13.59 -3.47
N GLU A 194 27.98 -14.74 -4.11
CA GLU A 194 29.18 -14.97 -4.91
C GLU A 194 28.98 -14.59 -6.39
N LEU A 195 27.74 -14.28 -6.79
CA LEU A 195 27.39 -13.93 -8.17
C LEU A 195 27.64 -12.44 -8.44
N CYS A 196 27.95 -12.08 -9.69
CA CYS A 196 28.12 -10.66 -10.03
C CYS A 196 26.77 -9.91 -9.99
N PRO A 197 26.74 -8.60 -9.70
CA PRO A 197 25.50 -7.82 -9.55
C PRO A 197 24.54 -7.90 -10.75
N LYS A 198 25.08 -8.05 -11.96
CA LYS A 198 24.30 -8.18 -13.20
C LYS A 198 23.64 -9.56 -13.33
N GLU A 199 24.33 -10.62 -12.94
CA GLU A 199 23.79 -11.98 -12.92
C GLU A 199 22.79 -12.15 -11.77
N GLN A 200 23.07 -11.55 -10.62
CA GLN A 200 22.14 -11.47 -9.49
C GLN A 200 20.81 -10.80 -9.90
N ALA A 201 20.88 -9.67 -10.60
CA ALA A 201 19.71 -8.96 -11.11
C ALA A 201 18.97 -9.75 -12.20
N GLN A 202 19.69 -10.43 -13.10
CA GLN A 202 19.09 -11.26 -14.16
C GLN A 202 18.44 -12.54 -13.61
N ILE A 203 19.01 -13.16 -12.58
CA ILE A 203 18.45 -14.34 -11.90
C ILE A 203 17.21 -13.93 -11.10
N LYS A 204 17.28 -12.83 -10.33
CA LYS A 204 16.11 -12.22 -9.68
C LYS A 204 15.00 -11.93 -10.68
N GLN A 205 15.31 -11.32 -11.83
CA GLN A 205 14.34 -10.93 -12.83
C GLN A 205 13.77 -12.13 -13.63
N LYS A 206 14.56 -13.17 -13.93
CA LYS A 206 14.09 -14.37 -14.65
C LYS A 206 13.24 -15.31 -13.79
N ILE A 207 13.59 -15.51 -12.52
CA ILE A 207 12.84 -16.38 -11.60
C ILE A 207 11.49 -15.74 -11.24
N PHE A 208 11.47 -14.43 -10.99
CA PHE A 208 10.23 -13.70 -10.69
C PHE A 208 9.29 -13.53 -11.90
N LYS A 209 9.82 -13.40 -13.13
CA LYS A 209 8.96 -13.16 -14.31
C LYS A 209 8.51 -14.41 -15.09
N SER A 210 9.12 -15.59 -14.95
CA SER A 210 8.97 -16.64 -15.99
C SER A 210 8.16 -17.90 -15.66
N THR A 211 7.93 -18.30 -14.40
CA THR A 211 7.18 -19.56 -14.14
C THR A 211 6.25 -19.46 -12.94
N LEU A 212 6.70 -18.85 -11.85
CA LEU A 212 5.85 -18.61 -10.67
C LEU A 212 4.67 -17.70 -11.02
N LEU A 213 4.96 -16.55 -11.62
CA LEU A 213 3.95 -15.59 -12.07
C LEU A 213 3.04 -16.19 -13.16
N GLN A 214 3.60 -16.97 -14.11
CA GLN A 214 2.80 -17.62 -15.15
C GLN A 214 1.87 -18.69 -14.57
N LEU A 215 2.35 -19.56 -13.66
CA LEU A 215 1.52 -20.55 -12.98
C LEU A 215 0.44 -19.89 -12.12
N TYR A 216 0.79 -18.81 -11.40
CA TYR A 216 -0.18 -18.03 -10.63
C TYR A 216 -1.27 -17.45 -11.53
N LEU A 217 -0.90 -16.78 -12.63
CA LEU A 217 -1.87 -16.20 -13.56
C LEU A 217 -2.75 -17.28 -14.22
N MET A 218 -2.16 -18.42 -14.62
CA MET A 218 -2.90 -19.56 -15.20
C MET A 218 -3.90 -20.18 -14.21
N GLU A 219 -3.47 -20.49 -12.98
CA GLU A 219 -4.35 -21.07 -11.96
C GLU A 219 -5.42 -20.06 -11.48
N THR A 220 -5.07 -18.75 -11.47
CA THR A 220 -6.04 -17.68 -11.21
C THR A 220 -7.09 -17.61 -12.32
N GLU A 221 -6.70 -17.68 -13.58
CA GLU A 221 -7.63 -17.70 -14.72
C GLU A 221 -8.57 -18.92 -14.68
N GLU A 222 -8.04 -20.10 -14.34
CA GLU A 222 -8.83 -21.34 -14.25
C GLU A 222 -9.81 -21.33 -13.06
N ARG A 223 -9.36 -20.91 -11.87
CA ARG A 223 -10.10 -21.11 -10.61
C ARG A 223 -10.80 -19.87 -10.10
N ASN A 224 -10.29 -18.69 -10.44
CA ASN A 224 -10.87 -17.40 -10.07
C ASN A 224 -10.92 -16.46 -11.28
N PRO A 225 -11.79 -16.75 -12.27
CA PRO A 225 -11.91 -15.95 -13.48
C PRO A 225 -12.33 -14.50 -13.20
N THR A 226 -12.94 -14.24 -12.04
CA THR A 226 -13.28 -12.87 -11.62
C THR A 226 -12.01 -12.09 -11.27
N LEU A 227 -11.10 -12.68 -10.49
CA LEU A 227 -9.82 -12.06 -10.18
C LEU A 227 -8.95 -11.89 -11.43
N ALA A 228 -8.90 -12.90 -12.31
CA ALA A 228 -8.19 -12.78 -13.58
C ALA A 228 -8.70 -11.60 -14.43
N LYS A 229 -10.01 -11.34 -14.42
CA LYS A 229 -10.59 -10.14 -15.06
C LYS A 229 -10.13 -8.84 -14.40
N THR A 230 -9.99 -8.78 -13.08
CA THR A 230 -9.47 -7.60 -12.37
C THR A 230 -8.05 -7.24 -12.81
N TYR A 231 -7.17 -8.23 -12.97
CA TYR A 231 -5.79 -7.99 -13.42
C TYR A 231 -5.69 -7.48 -14.86
N ASN A 232 -6.64 -7.89 -15.70
CA ASN A 232 -6.71 -7.48 -17.10
C ASN A 232 -7.69 -6.32 -17.32
N LEU A 233 -8.12 -5.63 -16.26
CA LEU A 233 -9.02 -4.50 -16.38
C LEU A 233 -8.26 -3.28 -16.91
N ASP A 234 -8.57 -2.89 -18.14
CA ASP A 234 -8.06 -1.67 -18.74
C ASP A 234 -8.34 -0.47 -17.83
N HIS A 235 -7.34 0.39 -17.70
CA HIS A 235 -7.38 1.57 -16.82
C HIS A 235 -7.69 1.25 -15.35
N GLY A 236 -7.36 0.04 -14.87
CA GLY A 236 -7.57 -0.36 -13.46
C GLY A 236 -6.97 0.62 -12.45
N LYS A 237 -5.77 1.18 -12.73
CA LYS A 237 -5.15 2.23 -11.89
C LYS A 237 -5.99 3.51 -11.88
N THR A 238 -6.43 3.99 -13.04
CA THR A 238 -7.27 5.19 -13.19
C THR A 238 -8.59 5.07 -12.42
N ARG A 239 -9.16 3.86 -12.34
CA ARG A 239 -10.35 3.59 -11.51
C ARG A 239 -10.04 3.54 -10.02
N ARG A 240 -8.95 2.86 -9.64
CA ARG A 240 -8.64 2.53 -8.23
C ARG A 240 -8.08 3.72 -7.44
N LEU A 241 -7.13 4.45 -8.02
CA LEU A 241 -6.37 5.50 -7.33
C LEU A 241 -7.25 6.60 -6.71
N PRO A 242 -8.31 7.11 -7.38
CA PRO A 242 -9.20 8.08 -6.75
C PRO A 242 -9.87 7.58 -5.46
N ILE A 243 -10.26 6.29 -5.40
CA ILE A 243 -10.89 5.72 -4.21
C ILE A 243 -9.87 5.51 -3.09
N GLU A 244 -8.65 5.07 -3.43
CA GLU A 244 -7.56 4.85 -2.48
C GLU A 244 -7.09 6.16 -1.83
N LEU A 245 -6.94 7.23 -2.63
CA LEU A 245 -6.36 8.49 -2.17
C LEU A 245 -7.38 9.42 -1.50
N ALA A 246 -8.67 9.28 -1.79
CA ALA A 246 -9.73 10.14 -1.22
C ALA A 246 -9.83 10.05 0.31
N GLY A 247 -9.33 8.98 0.93
CA GLY A 247 -9.55 8.69 2.33
C GLY A 247 -8.70 9.47 3.32
N ASN A 248 -7.63 10.12 2.86
CA ASN A 248 -6.66 10.76 3.74
C ASN A 248 -5.93 11.94 3.06
N THR A 249 -6.64 12.69 2.22
CA THR A 249 -6.04 13.72 1.35
C THR A 249 -5.26 14.79 2.11
N TRP A 250 -5.66 15.14 3.35
CA TRP A 250 -5.03 16.21 4.13
C TRP A 250 -3.67 15.81 4.72
N ASP A 251 -3.59 14.60 5.27
CA ASP A 251 -2.34 14.06 5.84
C ASP A 251 -1.42 13.54 4.73
N ASP A 252 -1.97 12.92 3.68
CA ASP A 252 -1.23 12.45 2.50
C ASP A 252 -1.09 13.56 1.45
N ASP A 253 -0.87 13.20 0.19
CA ASP A 253 -0.53 14.12 -0.88
C ASP A 253 -1.76 14.55 -1.72
N ILE A 254 -2.09 15.84 -1.66
CA ILE A 254 -3.16 16.46 -2.46
C ILE A 254 -2.84 16.40 -3.96
N VAL A 255 -1.56 16.43 -4.35
CA VAL A 255 -1.13 16.43 -5.75
C VAL A 255 -1.40 15.08 -6.37
N SER A 256 -1.05 13.98 -5.69
CA SER A 256 -1.40 12.61 -6.08
C SER A 256 -2.91 12.43 -6.27
N PHE A 257 -3.72 12.95 -5.35
CA PHE A 257 -5.18 12.84 -5.45
C PHE A 257 -5.73 13.67 -6.63
N ARG A 258 -5.19 14.88 -6.84
CA ARG A 258 -5.55 15.73 -7.99
C ARG A 258 -5.21 15.05 -9.31
N GLU A 259 -4.00 14.49 -9.45
CA GLU A 259 -3.55 13.78 -10.64
C GLU A 259 -4.41 12.53 -10.93
N ALA A 260 -4.83 11.81 -9.88
CA ALA A 260 -5.75 10.69 -10.05
C ALA A 260 -7.08 11.13 -10.67
N LEU A 261 -7.64 12.27 -10.25
CA LEU A 261 -8.89 12.81 -10.80
C LEU A 261 -8.70 13.42 -12.21
N ILE A 262 -7.57 14.07 -12.49
CA ILE A 262 -7.21 14.55 -13.84
C ILE A 262 -7.15 13.36 -14.80
N ASN A 263 -6.53 12.25 -14.41
CA ASN A 263 -6.46 11.05 -15.23
C ASN A 263 -7.84 10.41 -15.46
N VAL A 264 -8.78 10.53 -14.52
CA VAL A 264 -10.17 10.10 -14.74
C VAL A 264 -10.84 10.92 -15.83
N GLU A 265 -10.70 12.26 -15.81
CA GLU A 265 -11.24 13.10 -16.89
C GLU A 265 -10.55 12.80 -18.23
N ARG A 266 -9.21 12.76 -18.23
CA ARG A 266 -8.39 12.54 -19.44
C ARG A 266 -8.74 11.23 -20.15
N HIS A 267 -8.93 10.15 -19.38
CA HIS A 267 -9.19 8.82 -19.92
C HIS A 267 -10.68 8.42 -19.83
N TRP A 268 -11.59 9.37 -19.63
CA TRP A 268 -13.02 9.08 -19.38
C TRP A 268 -13.66 8.17 -20.44
N LYS A 269 -13.39 8.45 -21.72
CA LYS A 269 -13.92 7.65 -22.83
C LYS A 269 -13.31 6.25 -22.90
N GLU A 270 -12.04 6.11 -22.51
CA GLU A 270 -11.30 4.86 -22.50
C GLU A 270 -11.71 3.96 -21.33
N LEU A 271 -12.26 4.55 -20.25
CA LEU A 271 -12.92 3.82 -19.17
C LEU A 271 -14.24 3.14 -19.62
N GLY A 272 -14.71 3.34 -20.85
CA GLY A 272 -15.95 2.73 -21.33
C GLY A 272 -17.20 3.14 -20.53
N ILE A 273 -17.15 4.27 -19.84
CA ILE A 273 -18.27 4.83 -19.09
C ILE A 273 -19.18 5.59 -20.05
N GLN A 274 -20.50 5.39 -19.93
CA GLN A 274 -21.46 6.10 -20.76
C GLN A 274 -21.69 7.53 -20.27
N GLY A 275 -21.78 8.46 -21.22
CA GLY A 275 -22.03 9.88 -20.95
C GLY A 275 -20.76 10.71 -20.82
N ASP A 276 -20.94 12.02 -20.64
CA ASP A 276 -19.84 12.97 -20.46
C ASP A 276 -19.27 12.88 -19.04
N CYS A 277 -18.00 13.26 -18.90
CA CYS A 277 -17.33 13.28 -17.60
C CYS A 277 -18.02 14.31 -16.68
N PRO A 278 -18.42 13.95 -15.45
CA PRO A 278 -19.12 14.87 -14.55
C PRO A 278 -18.19 15.90 -13.88
N ILE A 279 -16.89 15.78 -14.12
CA ILE A 279 -15.84 16.65 -13.60
C ILE A 279 -15.01 17.21 -14.75
N HIS A 280 -14.56 18.45 -14.59
CA HIS A 280 -13.71 19.13 -15.54
C HIS A 280 -12.65 19.95 -14.82
N PHE A 281 -11.40 19.85 -15.27
CA PHE A 281 -10.30 20.69 -14.83
C PHE A 281 -10.07 21.81 -15.85
N THR A 282 -10.01 23.05 -15.34
CA THR A 282 -9.71 24.22 -16.20
C THR A 282 -8.23 24.26 -16.57
N GLU A 283 -7.87 25.07 -17.57
CA GLU A 283 -6.46 25.28 -17.90
C GLU A 283 -5.69 25.83 -16.68
N ASP A 284 -6.30 26.74 -15.91
CA ASP A 284 -5.70 27.28 -14.68
C ASP A 284 -5.49 26.18 -13.62
N ASP A 285 -6.44 25.23 -13.50
CA ASP A 285 -6.28 24.07 -12.59
C ASP A 285 -5.06 23.21 -13.02
N LEU A 286 -4.89 22.98 -14.32
CA LEU A 286 -3.80 22.18 -14.86
C LEU A 286 -2.45 22.88 -14.70
N GLN A 287 -2.39 24.20 -14.93
CA GLN A 287 -1.18 24.99 -14.70
C GLN A 287 -0.82 25.02 -13.20
N SER A 288 -1.80 25.22 -12.32
CA SER A 288 -1.57 25.14 -10.87
C SER A 288 -1.10 23.74 -10.46
N HIS A 289 -1.65 22.69 -11.07
CA HIS A 289 -1.17 21.33 -10.84
C HIS A 289 0.27 21.14 -11.30
N LEU A 290 0.64 21.66 -12.47
CA LEU A 290 2.02 21.57 -12.98
C LEU A 290 3.02 22.30 -12.07
N VAL A 291 2.64 23.46 -11.53
CA VAL A 291 3.45 24.22 -10.56
C VAL A 291 3.54 23.49 -9.22
N ASP A 292 2.42 22.97 -8.70
CA ASP A 292 2.39 22.16 -7.48
C ASP A 292 3.16 20.83 -7.65
N ALA A 293 3.24 20.34 -8.90
CA ALA A 293 4.01 19.17 -9.27
C ALA A 293 5.46 19.51 -9.71
N GLU A 294 5.84 20.78 -9.72
CA GLU A 294 7.19 21.24 -10.08
C GLU A 294 8.12 20.93 -8.88
N GLY A 295 9.10 20.05 -9.11
CA GLY A 295 9.83 19.38 -8.02
C GLY A 295 9.16 18.09 -7.53
N TRP A 296 7.85 17.91 -7.71
CA TRP A 296 7.18 16.62 -7.51
C TRP A 296 7.58 15.60 -8.56
N ASN A 297 7.83 15.99 -9.82
CA ASN A 297 8.45 15.09 -10.80
C ASN A 297 9.86 14.66 -10.37
N GLU A 298 10.65 15.54 -9.74
CA GLU A 298 11.99 15.18 -9.25
C GLU A 298 11.92 14.31 -7.99
N VAL A 299 10.95 14.57 -7.11
CA VAL A 299 10.66 13.76 -5.91
C VAL A 299 10.03 12.42 -6.31
N GLN A 300 9.16 12.40 -7.31
CA GLN A 300 8.61 11.21 -7.93
C GLN A 300 9.71 10.43 -8.62
N ASP A 301 10.51 11.04 -9.49
CA ASP A 301 11.64 10.39 -10.16
C ASP A 301 12.64 9.87 -9.13
N PHE A 302 12.87 10.61 -8.05
CA PHE A 302 13.67 10.16 -6.90
C PHE A 302 13.04 8.93 -6.24
N PHE A 303 11.78 8.98 -5.81
CA PHE A 303 11.11 7.86 -5.14
C PHE A 303 10.89 6.66 -6.06
N ASP A 304 10.63 6.88 -7.34
CA ASP A 304 10.53 5.85 -8.38
C ASP A 304 11.92 5.25 -8.64
N SER A 305 13.00 6.04 -8.55
CA SER A 305 14.38 5.54 -8.62
C SER A 305 14.80 4.71 -7.41
N ILE A 306 14.19 4.96 -6.24
CA ILE A 306 14.47 4.24 -4.99
C ILE A 306 13.33 3.30 -4.55
N GLU A 307 12.32 3.05 -5.40
CA GLU A 307 11.15 2.22 -5.08
C GLU A 307 11.56 0.80 -4.66
N GLY A 308 12.66 0.29 -5.21
CA GLY A 308 13.25 -0.99 -4.83
C GLY A 308 13.98 -0.99 -3.47
N LEU A 309 14.13 0.17 -2.84
CA LEU A 309 14.83 0.39 -1.57
C LEU A 309 13.87 0.86 -0.48
N VAL A 310 13.07 1.91 -0.74
CA VAL A 310 12.12 2.52 0.20
C VAL A 310 10.86 2.94 -0.55
N LYS A 311 9.69 2.58 0.00
CA LYS A 311 8.38 3.00 -0.51
C LYS A 311 8.09 4.47 -0.14
N ARG A 312 7.19 5.11 -0.89
CA ARG A 312 6.80 6.52 -0.68
C ARG A 312 6.24 6.82 0.72
N ASP A 313 5.64 5.83 1.37
CA ASP A 313 5.10 5.91 2.72
C ASP A 313 6.20 5.76 3.82
N GLY A 314 7.48 5.75 3.42
CA GLY A 314 8.63 5.68 4.32
C GLY A 314 9.02 4.25 4.74
N TRP A 315 8.36 3.23 4.22
CA TRP A 315 8.64 1.83 4.56
C TRP A 315 9.76 1.22 3.72
N THR A 316 10.70 0.52 4.36
CA THR A 316 11.77 -0.25 3.72
C THR A 316 11.80 -1.68 4.26
N HIS A 317 12.21 -2.66 3.45
CA HIS A 317 12.39 -4.04 3.90
C HIS A 317 13.64 -4.16 4.79
N HIS A 318 13.68 -5.12 5.73
CA HIS A 318 14.87 -5.33 6.57
C HIS A 318 16.14 -5.58 5.74
N ASP A 319 16.03 -6.32 4.63
CA ASP A 319 17.14 -6.63 3.73
C ASP A 319 17.68 -5.41 2.97
N THR A 320 16.85 -4.39 2.79
CA THR A 320 17.22 -3.10 2.20
C THR A 320 17.42 -2.03 3.26
N PHE A 321 17.14 -2.30 4.54
CA PHE A 321 17.18 -1.32 5.62
C PHE A 321 18.58 -0.76 5.77
N ASP A 322 19.63 -1.57 5.68
CA ASP A 322 21.00 -1.06 5.78
C ASP A 322 21.39 -0.17 4.60
N ALA A 323 20.93 -0.52 3.40
CA ALA A 323 21.18 0.28 2.20
C ALA A 323 20.34 1.57 2.19
N ALA A 324 19.08 1.50 2.64
CA ALA A 324 18.20 2.64 2.85
C ALA A 324 18.76 3.55 3.94
N PHE A 325 19.16 2.98 5.07
CA PHE A 325 19.78 3.70 6.18
C PHE A 325 21.07 4.37 5.75
N ALA A 326 21.92 3.71 4.97
CA ALA A 326 23.12 4.31 4.40
C ALA A 326 22.77 5.47 3.45
N LEU A 327 21.84 5.27 2.51
CA LEU A 327 21.37 6.31 1.60
C LEU A 327 20.83 7.53 2.35
N PHE A 328 19.94 7.32 3.33
CA PHE A 328 19.36 8.40 4.13
C PHE A 328 20.37 9.02 5.11
N SER A 329 21.39 8.28 5.55
CA SER A 329 22.54 8.82 6.30
C SER A 329 23.38 9.74 5.42
N ASP A 330 23.68 9.34 4.18
CA ASP A 330 24.45 10.13 3.22
C ASP A 330 23.68 11.38 2.78
N LEU A 331 22.37 11.26 2.57
CA LEU A 331 21.47 12.39 2.31
C LEU A 331 21.43 13.34 3.51
N ARG A 332 21.39 12.82 4.75
CA ARG A 332 21.50 13.66 5.95
C ARG A 332 22.83 14.40 6.02
N GLU A 333 23.96 13.71 5.81
CA GLU A 333 25.28 14.36 5.83
C GLU A 333 25.41 15.43 4.75
N THR A 334 24.91 15.14 3.55
CA THR A 334 24.92 16.08 2.42
C THR A 334 24.02 17.28 2.71
N GLY A 335 22.80 17.04 3.21
CA GLY A 335 21.85 18.07 3.60
C GLY A 335 22.40 18.98 4.71
N LEU A 336 23.00 18.43 5.77
CA LEU A 336 23.59 19.23 6.85
C LEU A 336 24.80 20.07 6.44
N ARG A 337 25.50 19.69 5.35
CA ARG A 337 26.61 20.47 4.77
C ARG A 337 26.14 21.59 3.86
N GLN A 338 25.02 21.40 3.17
CA GLN A 338 24.50 22.33 2.17
C GLN A 338 23.47 23.31 2.74
N LEU A 339 22.68 22.89 3.73
CA LEU A 339 21.66 23.69 4.37
C LEU A 339 22.27 24.66 5.41
N GLY A 340 21.64 25.82 5.58
CA GLY A 340 22.05 26.85 6.53
C GLY A 340 20.87 27.42 7.30
N GLY A 341 21.14 28.05 8.45
CA GLY A 341 20.11 28.72 9.25
C GLY A 341 19.03 27.77 9.78
N LYS A 342 17.77 28.22 9.76
CA LYS A 342 16.63 27.50 10.33
C LYS A 342 16.29 26.19 9.60
N GLU A 343 16.54 26.13 8.28
CA GLU A 343 16.34 24.90 7.49
C GLU A 343 17.28 23.79 7.97
N LYS A 344 18.53 24.14 8.30
CA LYS A 344 19.47 23.18 8.88
C LYS A 344 19.00 22.67 10.24
N GLU A 345 18.47 23.55 11.09
CA GLU A 345 17.96 23.17 12.42
C GLU A 345 16.73 22.24 12.33
N SER A 346 15.79 22.51 11.40
CA SER A 346 14.63 21.63 11.18
C SER A 346 15.04 20.28 10.61
N PHE A 347 15.87 20.30 9.55
CA PHE A 347 16.38 19.10 8.91
C PHE A 347 17.21 18.23 9.88
N GLU A 348 18.00 18.86 10.74
CA GLU A 348 18.77 18.17 11.78
C GLU A 348 17.86 17.42 12.75
N LYS A 349 16.76 18.05 13.18
CA LYS A 349 15.78 17.50 14.11
C LYS A 349 14.99 16.34 13.47
N GLU A 350 14.55 16.49 12.24
CA GLU A 350 13.72 15.50 11.53
C GLU A 350 14.52 14.27 11.09
N THR A 351 15.81 14.42 10.83
CA THR A 351 16.69 13.29 10.45
C THR A 351 17.57 12.79 11.62
N HIS A 352 17.32 13.27 12.85
CA HIS A 352 18.09 12.89 14.06
C HIS A 352 18.03 11.39 14.38
N TRP A 353 16.94 10.72 14.01
CA TRP A 353 16.74 9.28 14.21
C TRP A 353 17.89 8.42 13.63
N VAL A 354 18.63 8.94 12.64
CA VAL A 354 19.83 8.31 12.08
C VAL A 354 20.94 8.18 13.14
N GLU A 355 21.15 9.20 13.97
CA GLU A 355 22.19 9.20 15.01
C GLU A 355 21.81 8.30 16.18
N ASP A 356 20.54 8.31 16.59
CA ASP A 356 20.02 7.44 17.65
C ASP A 356 20.22 5.95 17.29
N LYS A 357 20.07 5.61 16.00
CA LYS A 357 20.34 4.26 15.46
C LYS A 357 21.82 3.91 15.34
N LYS A 358 22.70 4.87 14.98
CA LYS A 358 24.17 4.65 15.00
C LYS A 358 24.68 4.35 16.41
N LEU A 359 24.15 5.05 17.41
CA LEU A 359 24.51 4.86 18.82
C LEU A 359 24.07 3.50 19.37
N THR A 360 22.87 3.03 19.01
CA THR A 360 22.39 1.68 19.41
C THR A 360 23.21 0.57 18.77
N ARG A 361 23.71 0.76 17.54
CA ARG A 361 24.56 -0.22 16.83
C ARG A 361 26.02 -0.23 17.30
N SER A 362 26.51 0.86 17.86
CA SER A 362 27.89 0.95 18.39
C SER A 362 28.03 0.33 19.79
N SER A 363 26.91 -0.07 20.40
CA SER A 363 26.81 -0.59 21.77
C SER A 363 26.49 -2.10 21.85
N GLN A 364 26.38 -2.77 20.69
CA GLN A 364 26.32 -4.22 20.51
C GLN A 364 27.62 -4.71 19.88
#